data_AF-A0A920QW76-F1
#
_entry.id   AF-A0A920QW76-F1
#
_cell.length_a   1.000
_cell.length_b   1.000
_cell.length_c   1.000
_cell.angle_alpha   90.00
_cell.angle_beta   90.00
_cell.angle_gamma   90.00
#
_symmetry.space_group_name_H-M   'P 1'
#
loop_
_entity.id
_entity.type
_entity.pdbx_description
1 polymer ?
#
loop_
_entity_poly.entity_id
_entity_poly.type
_entity_poly.pdbx_seq_one_letter_code
_entity_poly.pdbx_strand_id
1 'polypeptide(L)'
;MVDCSHGNSNKDHRLQAPAFKDVVQQRVDGNNNIIGIMIESNMNPGAQKLNGNASSLEYGVSVTDACIGWDETEEILNWAYNILP
;
A
#
# COMPACT_ATOMS: atom_id res chain seq x y z
N MET A 1 10.66 -10.71 -2.32
CA MET A 1 9.71 -9.74 -1.73
C MET A 1 9.56 -8.61 -2.73
N VAL A 2 8.34 -8.09 -2.92
CA VAL A 2 8.06 -6.98 -3.84
C VAL A 2 7.50 -5.80 -3.07
N ASP A 3 8.08 -4.63 -3.27
CA ASP A 3 7.54 -3.36 -2.76
C ASP A 3 6.51 -2.83 -3.75
N CYS A 4 5.28 -2.57 -3.32
CA CYS A 4 4.22 -2.01 -4.19
C CYS A 4 4.19 -0.48 -4.19
N SER A 5 5.00 0.19 -3.36
CA SER A 5 5.14 1.65 -3.30
C SER A 5 6.34 2.13 -4.15
N HIS A 6 6.90 3.30 -3.79
CA HIS A 6 8.10 3.89 -4.37
C HIS A 6 8.14 3.85 -5.91
N GLY A 7 9.13 3.18 -6.49
CA GLY A 7 9.30 3.06 -7.93
C GLY A 7 8.20 2.24 -8.60
N ASN A 8 7.66 1.24 -7.90
CA ASN A 8 6.63 0.35 -8.44
C ASN A 8 5.23 0.97 -8.43
N SER A 9 5.05 2.08 -7.71
CA SER A 9 3.83 2.92 -7.78
C SER A 9 4.03 4.22 -8.55
N ASN A 10 5.19 4.46 -9.17
CA ASN A 10 5.57 5.78 -9.73
C ASN A 10 5.41 6.93 -8.71
N LYS A 11 5.60 6.65 -7.42
CA LYS A 11 5.33 7.55 -6.29
C LYS A 11 3.88 8.04 -6.20
N ASP A 12 2.94 7.32 -6.79
CA ASP A 12 1.51 7.55 -6.66
C ASP A 12 0.89 6.44 -5.81
N HIS A 13 0.53 6.75 -4.56
CA HIS A 13 -0.05 5.78 -3.63
C HIS A 13 -1.28 5.03 -4.18
N ARG A 14 -2.04 5.65 -5.10
CA ARG A 14 -3.21 5.03 -5.76
C ARG A 14 -2.85 3.87 -6.69
N LEU A 15 -1.58 3.75 -7.06
CA LEU A 15 -1.06 2.66 -7.89
C LEU A 15 -0.52 1.48 -7.06
N GLN A 16 -0.50 1.58 -5.72
CA GLN A 16 -0.09 0.47 -4.86
C GLN A 16 -1.07 -0.72 -4.97
N ALA A 17 -2.38 -0.49 -5.00
CA ALA A 17 -3.37 -1.56 -5.12
C ALA A 17 -3.28 -2.33 -6.47
N PRO A 18 -3.18 -1.67 -7.64
CA PRO A 18 -2.87 -2.35 -8.89
C PRO A 18 -1.57 -3.17 -8.84
N ALA A 19 -0.48 -2.61 -8.29
CA ALA A 19 0.80 -3.31 -8.16
C ALA A 19 0.69 -4.54 -7.23
N PHE A 20 -0.03 -4.41 -6.12
CA PHE A 20 -0.30 -5.51 -5.20
C PHE A 20 -1.10 -6.62 -5.88
N LYS A 21 -2.18 -6.27 -6.57
CA LYS A 21 -3.05 -7.22 -7.27
C LYS A 21 -2.27 -8.00 -8.35
N ASP A 22 -1.37 -7.34 -9.06
CA ASP A 22 -0.48 -8.00 -10.04
C ASP A 22 0.46 -9.03 -9.38
N VAL A 23 1.13 -8.64 -8.29
CA VAL A 23 2.07 -9.53 -7.58
C VAL A 23 1.35 -10.73 -6.96
N VAL A 24 0.16 -10.54 -6.39
CA VAL A 24 -0.68 -11.64 -5.89
C VAL A 24 -1.12 -12.56 -7.02
N GLN A 25 -1.51 -12.01 -8.18
CA GLN A 25 -1.89 -12.83 -9.33
C GLN A 25 -0.72 -13.71 -9.81
N GLN A 26 0.51 -13.17 -9.87
CA GLN A 26 1.69 -13.96 -10.18
C GLN A 26 1.89 -15.12 -9.18
N ARG A 27 1.59 -14.91 -7.89
CA ARG A 27 1.65 -15.95 -6.86
C ARG A 27 0.60 -17.04 -7.09
N VAL A 28 -0.63 -16.65 -7.42
CA VAL A 28 -1.76 -17.52 -7.76
C VAL A 28 -1.45 -18.34 -9.02
N ASP A 29 -0.80 -17.73 -10.01
CA ASP A 29 -0.40 -18.38 -11.27
C ASP A 29 0.81 -19.34 -11.10
N GLY A 30 1.25 -19.59 -9.87
CA GLY A 30 2.24 -20.61 -9.54
C GLY A 30 3.66 -20.09 -9.29
N ASN A 31 3.89 -18.77 -9.26
CA ASN A 31 5.20 -18.22 -8.92
C ASN A 31 5.49 -18.36 -7.41
N ASN A 32 6.04 -19.50 -7.01
CA ASN A 32 6.41 -19.79 -5.62
C ASN A 32 7.62 -18.99 -5.08
N ASN A 33 8.29 -18.18 -5.91
CA ASN A 33 9.45 -17.38 -5.48
C ASN A 33 9.05 -16.04 -4.82
N ILE A 34 7.78 -15.65 -4.92
CA ILE A 34 7.25 -14.45 -4.25
C ILE A 34 6.92 -14.81 -2.81
N ILE A 35 7.82 -14.43 -1.90
CA ILE A 35 7.70 -14.74 -0.46
C ILE A 35 6.92 -13.69 0.35
N GLY A 36 6.58 -12.55 -0.24
CA GLY A 36 5.92 -11.46 0.47
C GLY A 36 5.88 -10.15 -0.31
N ILE A 37 5.05 -9.23 0.18
CA ILE A 37 4.77 -7.92 -0.41
C ILE A 37 4.92 -6.84 0.68
N MET A 38 5.34 -5.63 0.29
CA MET A 38 5.34 -4.45 1.15
C MET A 38 4.36 -3.40 0.58
N ILE A 39 3.58 -2.78 1.46
CA ILE A 39 2.66 -1.68 1.16
C ILE A 39 2.88 -0.57 2.18
N GLU A 40 2.78 0.67 1.73
CA GLU A 40 2.71 1.84 2.59
C GLU A 40 1.25 2.23 2.81
N SER A 41 0.77 1.96 4.03
CA SER A 41 -0.61 2.09 4.48
C SER A 41 -0.64 2.93 5.76
N ASN A 42 -1.68 3.76 5.90
CA ASN A 42 -1.95 4.52 7.12
C ASN A 42 -3.47 4.59 7.34
N MET A 43 -3.91 5.16 8.48
CA MET A 43 -5.34 5.29 8.77
C MET A 43 -6.06 6.11 7.70
N ASN A 44 -5.48 7.23 7.28
CA ASN A 44 -6.00 8.10 6.24
C ASN A 44 -5.04 8.13 5.03
N PRO A 45 -5.57 8.21 3.80
CA PRO A 45 -4.76 8.17 2.59
C PRO A 45 -3.97 9.47 2.37
N GLY A 46 -2.95 9.38 1.53
CA GLY A 46 -2.13 10.51 1.11
C GLY A 46 -0.98 10.83 2.06
N ALA A 47 -0.50 12.06 1.98
CA ALA A 47 0.56 12.61 2.81
C ALA A 47 0.33 14.10 3.11
N GLN A 48 0.90 14.56 4.22
CA GLN A 48 0.91 15.94 4.66
C GLN A 48 2.34 16.42 4.92
N LYS A 49 2.55 17.74 4.90
CA LYS A 49 3.87 18.32 5.18
C LYS A 49 4.01 18.62 6.67
N LEU A 50 5.19 18.34 7.22
CA LEU A 50 5.60 18.91 8.51
C LEU A 50 5.64 20.43 8.41
N ASN A 51 4.82 21.11 9.21
CA ASN A 51 4.70 22.57 9.23
C ASN A 51 5.30 23.21 10.50
N GLY A 52 6.05 22.42 11.29
CA GLY A 52 6.66 22.86 12.55
C GLY A 52 5.70 22.96 13.74
N ASN A 53 4.40 22.75 13.54
CA ASN A 53 3.41 22.70 14.60
C ASN A 53 2.72 21.32 14.62
N ALA A 54 3.13 20.45 15.55
CA ALA A 54 2.56 19.10 15.65
C ALA A 54 1.04 19.10 15.91
N SER A 55 0.49 20.14 16.55
CA SER A 55 -0.94 20.22 16.87
C SER A 55 -1.84 20.53 15.67
N SER A 56 -1.26 20.92 14.52
CA SER A 56 -2.02 21.16 13.28
C SER A 56 -1.89 20.04 12.26
N LEU A 57 -1.23 18.93 12.62
CA LEU A 57 -1.14 17.75 11.76
C LEU A 57 -2.45 16.97 11.79
N GLU A 58 -2.88 16.51 10.63
CA GLU A 58 -4.03 15.62 10.49
C GLU A 58 -3.67 14.25 11.08
N TYR A 59 -4.49 13.77 12.00
CA TYR A 59 -4.28 12.47 12.62
C TYR A 59 -4.33 11.36 11.58
N GLY A 60 -3.37 10.42 11.62
CA GLY A 60 -3.36 9.25 10.75
C GLY A 60 -3.03 9.51 9.28
N VAL A 61 -2.52 10.69 8.92
CA VAL A 61 -2.01 11.00 7.58
C VAL A 61 -0.47 11.02 7.63
N SER A 62 0.18 10.32 6.69
CA SER A 62 1.64 10.22 6.62
C SER A 62 2.32 11.60 6.52
N VAL A 63 3.47 11.78 7.18
CA VAL A 63 4.30 12.99 7.05
C VAL A 63 5.49 12.82 6.08
N THR A 64 5.58 11.64 5.46
CA THR A 64 6.62 11.23 4.51
C THR A 64 5.98 10.88 3.17
N ASP A 65 6.18 9.67 2.65
CA ASP A 65 5.53 9.22 1.43
C ASP A 65 4.02 8.99 1.63
N ALA A 66 3.27 9.17 0.54
CA ALA A 66 1.83 9.01 0.55
C ALA A 66 1.44 7.54 0.71
N CYS A 67 0.46 7.28 1.59
CA CYS A 67 -0.02 5.94 1.87
C CYS A 67 -1.41 5.70 1.27
N ILE A 68 -1.77 4.44 1.05
CA ILE A 68 -3.18 4.07 0.92
C ILE A 68 -3.87 4.18 2.29
N GLY A 69 -5.20 4.37 2.26
CA GLY A 69 -6.02 4.45 3.48
C GLY A 69 -6.37 3.08 4.07
N TRP A 70 -7.00 3.09 5.24
CA TRP A 70 -7.42 1.85 5.91
C TRP A 70 -8.43 1.03 5.09
N ASP A 71 -9.45 1.68 4.52
CA ASP A 71 -10.49 0.98 3.74
C ASP A 71 -9.89 0.24 2.53
N GLU A 72 -8.96 0.87 1.81
CA GLU A 72 -8.26 0.24 0.70
C GLU A 72 -7.31 -0.87 1.17
N THR A 73 -6.68 -0.70 2.33
CA THR A 73 -5.85 -1.74 2.96
C THR A 73 -6.67 -2.99 3.29
N GLU A 74 -7.83 -2.81 3.90
CA GLU A 74 -8.75 -3.89 4.20
C GLU A 74 -9.26 -4.58 2.93
N GLU A 75 -9.65 -3.80 1.91
CA GLU A 75 -10.13 -4.32 0.63
C GLU A 75 -9.09 -5.26 -0.01
N ILE A 76 -7.85 -4.80 -0.19
CA ILE A 76 -6.84 -5.57 -0.92
C ILE A 76 -6.38 -6.81 -0.14
N LEU A 77 -6.30 -6.73 1.20
CA LEU A 77 -5.94 -7.89 2.02
C LEU A 77 -7.04 -8.96 2.00
N ASN A 78 -8.31 -8.56 2.13
CA ASN A 78 -9.43 -9.49 2.01
C ASN A 78 -9.52 -10.09 0.60
N TRP A 79 -9.31 -9.28 -0.44
CA TRP A 79 -9.27 -9.78 -1.82
C TRP A 79 -8.18 -10.84 -2.01
N ALA A 80 -6.95 -10.59 -1.53
CA ALA A 80 -5.85 -11.54 -1.63
C ALA A 80 -6.13 -12.83 -0.85
N TYR A 81 -6.66 -12.71 0.37
CA TYR A 81 -7.04 -13.86 1.19
C TYR A 81 -8.03 -14.79 0.47
N ASN A 82 -8.97 -14.23 -0.30
CA ASN A 82 -9.99 -15.01 -1.00
C ASN A 82 -9.48 -15.74 -2.26
N ILE A 83 -8.34 -15.35 -2.82
CA ILE A 83 -7.83 -15.93 -4.08
C ILE A 83 -6.52 -16.68 -3.93
N LEU A 84 -5.80 -16.48 -2.83
CA LEU A 84 -4.59 -17.22 -2.54
C LEU A 84 -4.93 -18.70 -2.27
N PRO A 85 -4.12 -19.64 -2.79
CA PRO A 85 -4.34 -21.08 -2.65
C PRO A 85 -4.05 -21.62 -1.24
#